data_AF-A0A8T3SFJ3-F1
#
_entry.id   AF-A0A8T3SFJ3-F1
#
_cell.length_a   1.000
_cell.length_b   1.000
_cell.length_c   1.000
_cell.angle_alpha   90.00
_cell.angle_beta   90.00
_cell.angle_gamma   90.00
#
_symmetry.space_group_name_H-M   'P 1'
#
loop_
_entity.id
_entity.type
_entity.pdbx_description
1 polymer ?
#
loop_
_entity_poly.entity_id
_entity_poly.type
_entity_poly.pdbx_seq_one_letter_code
_entity_poly.pdbx_strand_id
1 'polypeptide(L)'
;MKKNLLVTLFSFTLIAATQSNAAAFNDICLQIPGHWEGSFTLKNPKDCRKYDGCTHATSAEVKHTTGINYALLIESKFGQSELSLLCENGKVINIPNVKLTCNDNGCTVRYKEARFSVELNKR
;
A
#
# COMPACT_ATOMS: atom_id res chain seq x y z
N MET A 1 -59.15 -26.83 41.94
CA MET A 1 -58.19 -27.15 40.87
C MET A 1 -57.84 -25.85 40.15
N LYS A 2 -56.63 -25.31 40.32
CA LYS A 2 -56.13 -24.10 39.66
C LYS A 2 -55.06 -24.52 38.65
N LYS A 3 -55.21 -24.18 37.37
CA LYS A 3 -54.15 -24.33 36.37
C LYS A 3 -53.67 -22.95 35.94
N ASN A 4 -52.37 -22.75 36.09
CA ASN A 4 -51.60 -21.56 35.78
C ASN A 4 -51.53 -21.36 34.27
N LEU A 5 -51.81 -20.14 33.80
CA LEU A 5 -51.60 -19.71 32.42
C LEU A 5 -50.33 -18.85 32.39
N LEU A 6 -49.24 -19.41 31.88
CA LEU A 6 -47.98 -18.70 31.65
C LEU A 6 -48.02 -18.17 30.21
N VAL A 7 -48.13 -16.85 30.03
CA VAL A 7 -48.09 -16.20 28.73
C VAL A 7 -46.66 -15.66 28.51
N THR A 8 -45.91 -16.34 27.65
CA THR A 8 -44.58 -15.92 27.21
C THR A 8 -44.72 -15.04 25.98
N LEU A 9 -44.51 -13.72 26.12
CA LEU A 9 -44.42 -12.78 25.01
C LEU A 9 -42.95 -12.62 24.61
N PHE A 10 -42.59 -13.18 23.45
CA PHE A 10 -41.30 -12.97 22.79
C PHE A 10 -41.39 -11.70 21.93
N SER A 11 -40.87 -10.57 22.43
CA SER A 11 -40.75 -9.35 21.65
C SER A 11 -39.55 -9.44 20.69
N PHE A 12 -39.83 -9.72 19.42
CA PHE A 12 -38.87 -9.57 18.31
C PHE A 12 -38.68 -8.08 18.00
N THR A 13 -37.57 -7.51 18.44
CA THR A 13 -37.13 -6.18 17.98
C THR A 13 -36.50 -6.30 16.59
N LEU A 14 -37.18 -5.75 15.58
CA LEU A 14 -36.60 -5.55 14.25
C LEU A 14 -35.44 -4.55 14.35
N ILE A 15 -34.22 -5.04 14.14
CA ILE A 15 -33.06 -4.18 13.89
C ILE A 15 -33.12 -3.77 12.41
N ALA A 16 -33.46 -2.51 12.16
CA ALA A 16 -33.36 -1.93 10.82
C ALA A 16 -31.87 -1.90 10.41
N ALA A 17 -31.50 -2.75 9.45
CA ALA A 17 -30.19 -2.71 8.82
C ALA A 17 -30.08 -1.41 8.01
N THR A 18 -29.36 -0.43 8.53
CA THR A 18 -28.93 0.73 7.76
C THR A 18 -27.90 0.25 6.75
N GLN A 19 -28.30 0.18 5.48
CA GLN A 19 -27.37 0.00 4.37
C GLN A 19 -26.52 1.27 4.28
N SER A 20 -25.30 1.21 4.82
CA SER A 20 -24.29 2.20 4.49
C SER A 20 -23.95 2.03 3.02
N ASN A 21 -24.25 3.05 2.22
CA ASN A 21 -23.71 3.18 0.87
C ASN A 21 -22.18 3.28 1.00
N ALA A 22 -21.50 2.13 0.99
CA ALA A 22 -20.10 2.05 0.65
C ALA A 22 -19.99 2.51 -0.80
N ALA A 23 -19.85 3.82 -0.99
CA ALA A 23 -19.37 4.35 -2.23
C ALA A 23 -18.08 3.57 -2.55
N ALA A 24 -18.08 2.88 -3.69
CA ALA A 24 -16.92 2.22 -4.23
C ALA A 24 -15.89 3.29 -4.61
N PHE A 25 -15.24 3.88 -3.61
CA PHE A 25 -14.07 4.70 -3.80
C PHE A 25 -13.00 3.75 -4.33
N ASN A 26 -12.60 3.97 -5.58
CA ASN A 26 -11.42 3.34 -6.16
C ASN A 26 -10.20 3.97 -5.47
N ASP A 27 -10.03 3.66 -4.19
CA ASP A 27 -9.00 4.22 -3.32
C ASP A 27 -7.70 3.49 -3.65
N ILE A 28 -6.89 4.14 -4.50
CA ILE A 28 -5.58 3.66 -4.92
C ILE A 28 -4.74 3.27 -3.70
N CYS A 29 -4.96 3.91 -2.55
CA CYS A 29 -4.17 3.64 -1.35
C CYS A 29 -4.46 2.30 -0.71
N LEU A 30 -5.66 1.74 -0.91
CA LEU A 30 -5.94 0.35 -0.52
C LEU A 30 -5.15 -0.65 -1.36
N GLN A 31 -4.70 -0.27 -2.55
CA GLN A 31 -3.91 -1.12 -3.43
C GLN A 31 -2.40 -1.02 -3.18
N ILE A 32 -1.94 -0.11 -2.30
CA ILE A 32 -0.51 0.11 -2.07
C ILE A 32 0.16 -0.99 -1.21
N PRO A 33 -0.41 -1.46 -0.09
CA PRO A 33 0.26 -2.39 0.82
C PRO A 33 0.64 -3.73 0.20
N GLY A 34 1.71 -4.35 0.67
CA GLY A 34 2.17 -5.69 0.25
C GLY A 34 3.52 -5.66 -0.46
N HIS A 35 3.83 -6.75 -1.15
CA HIS A 35 5.13 -6.99 -1.77
C HIS A 35 5.22 -6.39 -3.18
N TRP A 36 6.37 -5.78 -3.47
CA TRP A 36 6.70 -5.14 -4.73
C TRP A 36 8.06 -5.63 -5.23
N GLU A 37 8.21 -5.71 -6.55
CA GLU A 37 9.47 -6.16 -7.17
C GLU A 37 9.85 -5.26 -8.34
N GLY A 38 11.16 -5.15 -8.57
CA GLY A 38 11.63 -4.47 -9.76
C GLY A 38 13.13 -4.24 -9.74
N SER A 39 13.53 -3.02 -10.06
CA SER A 39 14.93 -2.68 -10.32
C SER A 39 15.43 -1.49 -9.51
N PHE A 40 16.65 -1.62 -9.00
CA PHE A 40 17.46 -0.55 -8.43
C PHE A 40 18.59 -0.24 -9.41
N THR A 41 18.69 1.03 -9.83
CA THR A 41 19.69 1.47 -10.82
C THR A 41 20.61 2.53 -10.23
N LEU A 42 21.90 2.22 -10.14
CA LEU A 42 22.98 3.14 -9.79
C LEU A 42 23.28 4.09 -10.95
N LYS A 43 23.55 5.35 -10.64
CA LYS A 43 23.88 6.38 -11.65
C LYS A 43 25.39 6.64 -11.78
N ASN A 44 26.16 6.32 -10.74
CA ASN A 44 27.60 6.57 -10.73
C ASN A 44 28.36 5.39 -11.37
N PRO A 45 29.17 5.60 -12.43
CA PRO A 45 29.94 4.54 -13.06
C PRO A 45 30.93 3.83 -12.13
N LYS A 46 31.46 4.53 -11.11
CA LYS A 46 32.33 3.91 -10.09
C LYS A 46 31.55 2.92 -9.24
N ASP A 47 30.34 3.28 -8.81
CA ASP A 47 29.47 2.40 -8.04
C ASP A 47 29.04 1.22 -8.92
N CYS A 48 28.69 1.44 -10.19
CA CYS A 48 28.33 0.35 -11.10
C CYS A 48 29.45 -0.69 -11.24
N ARG A 49 30.71 -0.26 -11.37
CA ARG A 49 31.87 -1.19 -11.45
C ARG A 49 32.12 -1.92 -10.15
N LYS A 50 31.95 -1.24 -9.01
CA LYS A 50 32.10 -1.85 -7.67
C LYS A 50 31.09 -2.97 -7.45
N TYR A 51 29.94 -2.90 -8.12
CA TYR A 51 28.80 -3.78 -7.89
C TYR A 51 28.39 -4.55 -9.14
N ASP A 52 29.31 -4.80 -10.07
CA ASP A 52 29.10 -5.68 -11.24
C ASP A 52 27.86 -5.34 -12.08
N GLY A 53 27.62 -4.05 -12.28
CA GLY A 53 26.52 -3.53 -13.10
C GLY A 53 25.84 -2.32 -12.47
N CYS A 54 25.04 -1.61 -13.27
CA CYS A 54 24.27 -0.46 -12.77
C CYS A 54 22.88 -0.85 -12.26
N THR A 55 22.23 -1.83 -12.89
CA THR A 55 20.84 -2.21 -12.59
C THR A 55 20.79 -3.58 -11.94
N HIS A 56 20.06 -3.67 -10.82
CA HIS A 56 19.99 -4.87 -9.98
C HIS A 56 18.54 -5.13 -9.58
N ALA A 57 18.20 -6.40 -9.34
CA ALA A 57 16.92 -6.74 -8.76
C ALA A 57 16.78 -6.12 -7.36
N THR A 58 15.56 -5.68 -7.04
CA THR A 58 15.20 -5.14 -5.74
C THR A 58 13.76 -5.54 -5.44
N SER A 59 13.46 -5.70 -4.16
CA SER A 59 12.12 -5.89 -3.65
C SER A 59 11.79 -4.74 -2.72
N ALA A 60 10.50 -4.55 -2.46
CA ALA A 60 10.08 -3.69 -1.38
C ALA A 60 8.80 -4.21 -0.74
N GLU A 61 8.67 -3.99 0.55
CA GLU A 61 7.43 -4.27 1.27
C GLU A 61 6.79 -2.94 1.67
N VAL A 62 5.51 -2.75 1.32
CA VAL A 62 4.75 -1.59 1.78
C VAL A 62 3.83 -1.97 2.91
N LYS A 63 4.00 -1.32 4.05
CA LYS A 63 3.16 -1.52 5.23
C LYS A 63 2.38 -0.27 5.55
N HIS A 64 1.12 -0.43 5.93
CA HIS A 64 0.36 0.63 6.57
C HIS A 64 0.95 0.89 7.96
N THR A 65 1.22 2.15 8.29
CA THR A 65 1.77 2.50 9.61
C THR A 65 0.69 3.11 10.49
N THR A 66 0.15 4.26 10.12
CA THR A 66 -0.93 4.95 10.86
C THR A 66 -1.75 5.83 9.95
N GLY A 67 -3.08 5.79 10.06
CA GLY A 67 -4.00 6.69 9.35
C GLY A 67 -3.75 6.70 7.84
N ILE A 68 -3.16 7.78 7.34
CA ILE A 68 -2.84 8.01 5.93
C ILE A 68 -1.39 7.67 5.54
N ASN A 69 -0.58 7.19 6.48
CA ASN A 69 0.84 6.93 6.30
C ASN A 69 1.10 5.46 5.95
N TYR A 70 2.01 5.26 5.00
CA TYR A 70 2.54 3.96 4.61
C TYR A 70 4.07 4.03 4.60
N ALA A 71 4.74 2.93 4.93
CA ALA A 71 6.19 2.79 4.84
C ALA A 71 6.54 1.81 3.72
N LEU A 72 7.27 2.28 2.71
CA LEU A 72 7.84 1.49 1.63
C LEU A 72 9.28 1.13 2.01
N LEU A 73 9.50 -0.11 2.38
CA LEU A 73 10.81 -0.65 2.76
C LEU A 73 11.47 -1.30 1.55
N ILE A 74 12.40 -0.59 0.92
CA ILE A 74 13.14 -1.05 -0.25
C ILE A 74 14.33 -1.87 0.21
N GLU A 75 14.41 -3.11 -0.26
CA GLU A 75 15.52 -4.03 -0.05
C GLU A 75 16.32 -4.19 -1.33
N SER A 76 17.61 -3.87 -1.26
CA SER A 76 18.53 -4.02 -2.37
C SER A 76 19.81 -4.70 -1.88
N LYS A 77 20.64 -5.17 -2.82
CA LYS A 77 21.97 -5.69 -2.49
C LYS A 77 22.91 -4.64 -1.89
N PHE A 78 22.50 -3.37 -1.87
CA PHE A 78 23.24 -2.24 -1.32
C PHE A 78 22.83 -1.88 0.10
N GLY A 79 21.80 -2.53 0.63
CA GLY A 79 21.17 -2.23 1.91
C GLY A 79 19.68 -1.91 1.77
N GLN A 80 19.10 -1.53 2.90
CA GLN A 80 17.70 -1.19 3.03
C GLN A 80 17.51 0.33 2.97
N SER A 81 16.40 0.78 2.41
CA SER A 81 15.98 2.18 2.43
C SER A 81 14.49 2.25 2.72
N GLU A 82 14.07 3.18 3.58
CA GLU A 82 12.67 3.40 3.90
C GLU A 82 12.18 4.70 3.28
N LEU A 83 11.00 4.66 2.67
CA LEU A 83 10.30 5.82 2.12
C LEU A 83 8.91 5.90 2.73
N SER A 84 8.57 7.05 3.30
CA SER A 84 7.22 7.31 3.78
C SER A 84 6.33 7.74 2.62
N LEU A 85 5.26 7.00 2.38
CA LEU A 85 4.18 7.36 1.46
C LEU A 85 2.99 7.95 2.23
N LEU A 86 2.43 9.05 1.73
CA LEU A 86 1.26 9.69 2.30
C LEU A 86 0.08 9.51 1.35
N CYS A 87 -1.09 9.18 1.88
CA CYS A 87 -2.32 9.07 1.11
C CYS A 87 -3.40 10.03 1.60
N GLU A 88 -3.84 10.97 0.76
CA GLU A 88 -4.96 11.84 1.10
C GLU A 88 -6.04 11.74 0.03
N ASN A 89 -7.30 11.59 0.46
CA ASN A 89 -8.46 11.50 -0.44
C ASN A 89 -8.30 10.43 -1.53
N GLY A 90 -7.74 9.27 -1.15
CA GLY A 90 -7.50 8.13 -2.03
C GLY A 90 -6.42 8.31 -3.09
N LYS A 91 -5.53 9.29 -2.89
CA LYS A 91 -4.38 9.57 -3.77
C LYS A 91 -3.10 9.67 -2.95
N VAL A 92 -2.00 9.17 -3.50
CA VAL A 92 -0.68 9.44 -2.90
C VAL A 92 -0.33 10.91 -3.09
N ILE A 93 -0.12 11.59 -1.98
CA ILE A 93 0.29 12.99 -1.96
C ILE A 93 1.73 13.06 -2.47
N ASN A 94 2.01 14.08 -3.29
CA ASN A 94 3.25 14.22 -4.02
C ASN A 94 4.46 14.27 -3.08
N ILE A 95 5.19 13.16 -2.99
CA ILE A 95 6.47 13.07 -2.29
C ILE A 95 7.56 13.41 -3.29
N PRO A 96 8.53 14.28 -2.94
CA PRO A 96 9.64 14.59 -3.81
C PRO A 96 10.26 13.30 -4.37
N ASN A 97 10.52 13.31 -5.67
CA ASN A 97 11.17 12.20 -6.38
C ASN A 97 10.38 10.89 -6.47
N VAL A 98 9.16 10.79 -5.93
CA VAL A 98 8.32 9.58 -6.00
C VAL A 98 7.17 9.80 -6.98
N LYS A 99 6.98 8.86 -7.90
CA LYS A 99 5.82 8.79 -8.78
C LYS A 99 5.16 7.42 -8.65
N LEU A 100 3.97 7.38 -8.06
CA LEU A 100 3.09 6.21 -8.04
C LEU A 100 2.08 6.31 -9.19
N THR A 101 1.84 5.21 -9.89
CA THR A 101 0.78 5.09 -10.91
C THR A 101 0.14 3.72 -10.78
N CYS A 102 -1.19 3.67 -10.62
CA CYS A 102 -1.95 2.43 -10.56
C CYS A 102 -2.96 2.39 -11.70
N ASN A 103 -3.17 1.20 -12.25
CA ASN A 103 -4.21 0.88 -13.22
C ASN A 103 -4.78 -0.51 -12.90
N ASP A 104 -5.69 -1.00 -13.74
CA ASP A 104 -6.35 -2.30 -13.52
C ASP A 104 -5.39 -3.51 -13.53
N ASN A 105 -4.15 -3.33 -14.01
CA ASN A 105 -3.13 -4.39 -14.08
C ASN A 105 -2.09 -4.30 -12.96
N GLY A 106 -2.28 -3.40 -11.98
CA GLY A 106 -1.40 -3.23 -10.83
C GLY A 106 -0.85 -1.82 -10.68
N CYS A 107 0.18 -1.68 -9.85
CA CYS A 107 0.77 -0.40 -9.50
C CYS A 107 2.27 -0.36 -9.80
N THR A 108 2.76 0.80 -10.20
CA THR A 108 4.18 1.10 -10.42
C THR A 108 4.61 2.28 -9.57
N VAL A 109 5.71 2.13 -8.83
CA VAL A 109 6.41 3.21 -8.12
C VAL A 109 7.74 3.47 -8.80
N ARG A 110 8.00 4.73 -9.08
CA ARG A 110 9.32 5.22 -9.52
C ARG A 110 9.85 6.21 -8.50
N TYR A 111 11.03 5.92 -7.96
CA TYR A 111 11.75 6.81 -7.04
C TYR A 111 13.08 7.22 -7.66
N LYS A 112 13.41 8.52 -7.66
CA LYS A 112 14.61 9.05 -8.34
C LYS A 112 15.46 9.95 -7.44
N GLU A 113 16.57 9.43 -6.97
CA GLU A 113 17.55 10.19 -6.18
C GLU A 113 18.76 10.61 -7.01
N ALA A 114 19.62 11.48 -6.47
CA ALA A 114 20.83 11.90 -7.16
C ALA A 114 21.75 10.72 -7.51
N ARG A 115 21.83 9.72 -6.62
CA ARG A 115 22.76 8.58 -6.75
C ARG A 115 22.16 7.33 -7.39
N PHE A 116 20.85 7.17 -7.32
CA PHE A 116 20.16 5.98 -7.80
C PHE A 116 18.73 6.26 -8.24
N SER A 117 18.09 5.27 -8.85
CA SER A 117 16.65 5.26 -9.07
C SER A 117 16.10 3.86 -8.81
N VAL A 118 14.85 3.80 -8.38
CA VAL A 118 14.13 2.56 -8.14
C VAL A 118 12.86 2.55 -8.97
N GLU A 119 12.59 1.44 -9.62
CA GLU A 119 11.32 1.17 -10.29
C GLU A 119 10.78 -0.15 -9.76
N LEU A 120 9.63 -0.09 -9.09
CA LEU A 120 8.97 -1.20 -8.44
C LEU A 120 7.58 -1.38 -9.03
N ASN A 121 7.16 -2.63 -9.17
CA ASN A 121 5.84 -3.00 -9.63
C ASN A 121 5.20 -3.94 -8.63
N LYS A 122 3.93 -3.70 -8.35
CA LYS A 122 3.04 -4.61 -7.64
C LYS A 122 2.02 -5.14 -8.63
N ARG A 123 1.93 -6.46 -8.71
CA ARG A 123 0.96 -7.18 -9.53
C ARG A 123 -0.20 -7.66 -8.65
#